data_AF-A0A5C3ENC2-F1
#
_entry.id   AF-A0A5C3ENC2-F1
#
_cell.length_a   1.000
_cell.length_b   1.000
_cell.length_c   1.000
_cell.angle_alpha   90.00
_cell.angle_beta   90.00
_cell.angle_gamma   90.00
#
_symmetry.space_group_name_H-M   'P 1'
#
loop_
_entity.id
_entity.type
_entity.pdbx_description
1 polymer ?
#
loop_
_entity_poly.entity_id
_entity_poly.type
_entity_poly.pdbx_seq_one_letter_code
_entity_poly.pdbx_strand_id
1 'polypeptide(L)'
;MINDGHDSTAAFFSNFTSYFLTPLLKEPKFNSNRTLVLLTFDENDSYTAANRIFTVALGGAVPSNLKNTTDHTYMTHYLALSSVEANWNLKSLGRGDVNKTMANVFPFYSEIFGYQNTQVDDANIPQTNITGVAPGPLSDTSFTLFYAPNDVKVIGAGGQPVLVKSGLNTSQTLATLPRTNLTALGQKNIWNTDPGFNNVNVSTASAGTSAAKANAAAKPLIAGTGIVAGAVFAAFSLLL
;
A
#
# COMPACT_ATOMS: atom_id res chain seq x y z
N MET A 1 -15.23 3.62 5.37
CA MET A 1 -14.81 3.36 3.98
C MET A 1 -15.02 1.86 3.76
N ILE A 2 -15.65 1.39 2.68
CA ILE A 2 -16.06 -0.05 2.57
C ILE A 2 -15.21 -0.87 1.60
N ASN A 3 -14.60 -0.22 0.60
CA ASN A 3 -13.85 -0.86 -0.47
C ASN A 3 -12.37 -1.12 -0.10
N ASP A 4 -11.92 -0.52 1.01
CA ASP A 4 -10.58 -0.67 1.61
C ASP A 4 -10.47 -1.91 2.52
N GLY A 5 -11.61 -2.49 2.92
CA GLY A 5 -11.67 -3.64 3.81
C GLY A 5 -11.73 -3.31 5.30
N HIS A 6 -11.90 -2.03 5.68
CA HIS A 6 -11.98 -1.63 7.09
C HIS A 6 -13.40 -1.86 7.67
N ASP A 7 -14.43 -1.37 6.98
CA ASP A 7 -15.83 -1.45 7.45
C ASP A 7 -16.67 -2.49 6.68
N SER A 8 -16.01 -3.53 6.15
CA SER A 8 -16.67 -4.57 5.34
C SER A 8 -16.13 -5.97 5.64
N THR A 9 -16.77 -6.99 5.09
CA THR A 9 -16.30 -8.38 5.26
C THR A 9 -15.15 -8.67 4.30
N ALA A 10 -14.31 -9.65 4.66
CA ALA A 10 -13.25 -10.16 3.77
C ALA A 10 -13.80 -10.58 2.40
N ALA A 11 -15.02 -11.13 2.34
CA ALA A 11 -15.69 -11.49 1.09
C ALA A 11 -16.03 -10.25 0.23
N PHE A 12 -16.54 -9.18 0.86
CA PHE A 12 -16.84 -7.94 0.16
C PHE A 12 -15.57 -7.29 -0.41
N PHE A 13 -14.53 -7.14 0.41
CA PHE A 13 -13.24 -6.63 -0.04
C PHE A 13 -12.66 -7.49 -1.15
N SER A 14 -12.65 -8.82 -1.01
CA SER A 14 -12.14 -9.74 -2.04
C SER A 14 -12.88 -9.61 -3.37
N ASN A 15 -14.21 -9.41 -3.33
CA ASN A 15 -15.01 -9.16 -4.53
C ASN A 15 -14.66 -7.81 -5.17
N PHE A 16 -14.51 -6.75 -4.37
CA PHE A 16 -14.09 -5.44 -4.86
C PHE A 16 -12.69 -5.50 -5.48
N THR A 17 -11.71 -6.09 -4.78
CA THR A 17 -10.35 -6.28 -5.29
C THR A 17 -10.36 -7.09 -6.58
N SER A 18 -11.15 -8.16 -6.66
CA SER A 18 -11.26 -8.97 -7.88
C SER A 18 -11.83 -8.16 -9.05
N TYR A 19 -12.88 -7.37 -8.80
CA TYR A 19 -13.48 -6.48 -9.80
C TYR A 19 -12.50 -5.41 -10.28
N PHE A 20 -11.76 -4.78 -9.37
CA PHE A 20 -10.85 -3.67 -9.66
C PHE A 20 -9.51 -4.14 -10.27
N LEU A 21 -8.85 -5.11 -9.64
CA LEU A 21 -7.47 -5.47 -9.94
C LEU A 21 -7.34 -6.48 -11.08
N THR A 22 -8.26 -7.44 -11.20
CA THR A 22 -8.17 -8.48 -12.24
C THR A 22 -8.15 -7.90 -13.66
N PRO A 23 -8.98 -6.89 -14.02
CA PRO A 23 -8.90 -6.27 -15.34
C PRO A 23 -7.55 -5.58 -15.58
N LEU A 24 -6.99 -4.90 -14.58
CA LEU A 24 -5.67 -4.26 -14.68
C LEU A 24 -4.56 -5.28 -14.93
N LEU A 25 -4.60 -6.42 -14.21
CA LEU A 25 -3.63 -7.50 -14.41
C LEU A 25 -3.73 -8.16 -15.80
N LYS A 26 -4.90 -8.08 -16.46
CA LYS A 26 -5.10 -8.60 -17.83
C LYS A 26 -4.76 -7.60 -18.93
N GLU A 27 -4.71 -6.30 -18.62
CA GLU A 27 -4.43 -5.23 -19.58
C GLU A 27 -2.91 -5.14 -19.85
N PRO A 28 -2.41 -5.51 -21.04
CA PRO A 28 -0.97 -5.52 -21.31
C PRO A 28 -0.31 -4.15 -21.26
N LYS A 29 -1.07 -3.06 -21.43
CA LYS A 29 -0.56 -1.68 -21.26
C LYS A 29 -0.28 -1.34 -19.80
N PHE A 30 -0.96 -2.00 -18.86
CA PHE A 30 -0.73 -1.83 -17.42
C PHE A 30 0.24 -2.89 -16.89
N ASN A 31 -0.06 -4.17 -17.15
CA ASN A 31 0.67 -5.30 -16.61
C ASN A 31 1.63 -5.90 -17.65
N SER A 32 2.88 -5.43 -17.63
CA SER A 32 3.98 -5.95 -18.44
C SER A 32 4.92 -6.81 -17.60
N ASN A 33 5.95 -7.38 -18.24
CA ASN A 33 7.05 -8.05 -17.53
C ASN A 33 7.89 -7.09 -16.64
N ARG A 34 7.56 -5.79 -16.60
CA ARG A 34 8.21 -4.76 -15.78
C ARG A 34 7.28 -4.19 -14.69
N THR A 35 6.05 -4.70 -14.59
CA THR A 35 5.06 -4.23 -13.61
C THR A 35 5.05 -5.15 -12.39
N LEU A 36 5.45 -4.62 -11.24
CA LEU A 36 5.19 -5.22 -9.93
C LEU A 36 3.99 -4.53 -9.31
N VAL A 37 2.99 -5.31 -8.91
CA VAL A 37 1.86 -4.84 -8.12
C VAL A 37 1.98 -5.43 -6.72
N LEU A 38 1.91 -4.57 -5.70
CA LEU A 38 1.86 -5.00 -4.30
C LEU A 38 0.44 -4.76 -3.77
N LEU A 39 -0.25 -5.83 -3.40
CA LEU A 39 -1.50 -5.75 -2.64
C LEU A 39 -1.18 -6.06 -1.19
N THR A 40 -1.46 -5.12 -0.29
CA THR A 40 -1.08 -5.15 1.13
C THR A 40 -2.11 -4.38 1.96
N PHE A 41 -2.00 -4.46 3.27
CA PHE A 41 -2.83 -3.74 4.25
C PHE A 41 -1.94 -2.85 5.10
N ASP A 42 -2.46 -1.73 5.60
CA ASP A 42 -1.75 -0.86 6.53
C ASP A 42 -1.61 -1.48 7.93
N GLU A 43 -2.61 -2.26 8.34
CA GLU A 43 -2.65 -2.87 9.67
C GLU A 43 -3.48 -4.15 9.74
N ASN A 44 -3.40 -4.82 10.89
CA ASN A 44 -4.41 -5.77 11.31
C ASN A 44 -5.33 -5.16 12.36
N ASP A 45 -6.53 -5.72 12.50
CA ASP A 45 -7.57 -5.23 13.41
C ASP A 45 -7.33 -5.62 14.89
N SER A 46 -6.23 -6.34 15.19
CA SER A 46 -5.96 -6.85 16.53
C SER A 46 -4.88 -6.04 17.23
N TYR A 47 -5.31 -5.05 18.01
CA TYR A 47 -4.41 -4.21 18.81
C TYR A 47 -3.59 -4.97 19.86
N THR A 48 -4.02 -6.18 20.24
CA THR A 48 -3.29 -7.04 21.19
C THR A 48 -2.29 -8.00 20.53
N ALA A 49 -2.31 -8.12 19.21
CA ALA A 49 -1.43 -9.02 18.47
C ALA A 49 -0.39 -8.24 17.67
N ALA A 50 0.77 -8.84 17.41
CA ALA A 50 1.78 -8.24 16.54
C ALA A 50 1.16 -7.85 15.19
N ASN A 51 1.52 -6.68 14.66
CA ASN A 51 0.97 -6.19 13.39
C ASN A 51 1.56 -7.01 12.23
N ARG A 52 0.91 -8.14 11.94
CA ARG A 52 1.19 -9.00 10.80
C ARG A 52 0.04 -8.89 9.82
N ILE A 53 0.37 -8.41 8.62
CA ILE A 53 -0.57 -8.12 7.53
C ILE A 53 -0.44 -9.15 6.41
N PHE A 54 -1.53 -9.39 5.70
CA PHE A 54 -1.48 -10.14 4.44
C PHE A 54 -0.82 -9.26 3.36
N THR A 55 0.05 -9.84 2.55
CA THR A 55 0.68 -9.14 1.43
C THR A 55 0.91 -10.12 0.29
N VAL A 56 0.62 -9.69 -0.94
CA VAL A 56 0.86 -10.47 -2.14
C VAL A 56 1.51 -9.61 -3.22
N ALA A 57 2.59 -10.15 -3.79
CA ALA A 57 3.24 -9.62 -4.98
C ALA A 57 2.60 -10.22 -6.23
N LEU A 58 2.15 -9.37 -7.14
CA LEU A 58 1.43 -9.70 -8.36
C LEU A 58 2.08 -8.99 -9.56
N GLY A 59 1.63 -9.34 -10.76
CA GLY A 59 2.07 -8.70 -12.00
C GLY A 59 3.16 -9.47 -12.74
N GLY A 60 3.50 -8.99 -13.93
CA GLY A 60 4.42 -9.66 -14.84
C GLY A 60 5.89 -9.60 -14.41
N ALA A 61 6.24 -8.70 -13.48
CA ALA A 61 7.60 -8.60 -12.97
C ALA A 61 7.95 -9.65 -11.90
N VAL A 62 6.97 -10.43 -11.42
CA VAL A 62 7.21 -11.56 -10.52
C VAL A 62 7.79 -12.75 -11.31
N PRO A 63 8.98 -13.27 -10.95
CA PRO A 63 9.61 -14.40 -11.63
C PRO A 63 8.69 -15.63 -11.68
N SER A 64 8.68 -16.34 -12.82
CA SER A 64 7.78 -17.48 -13.03
C SER A 64 7.97 -18.61 -12.02
N ASN A 65 9.20 -18.83 -11.53
CA ASN A 65 9.52 -19.84 -10.52
C ASN A 65 9.09 -19.44 -9.09
N LEU A 66 8.65 -18.20 -8.87
CA LEU A 66 8.16 -17.68 -7.59
C LEU A 66 6.63 -17.48 -7.58
N LYS A 67 5.94 -17.86 -8.66
CA LYS A 67 4.48 -17.82 -8.70
C LYS A 67 3.93 -18.96 -7.83
N ASN A 68 2.93 -18.64 -7.01
CA ASN A 68 2.33 -19.58 -6.05
C ASN A 68 3.30 -20.08 -4.97
N THR A 69 4.33 -19.31 -4.63
CA THR A 69 5.22 -19.58 -3.50
C THR A 69 4.98 -18.59 -2.36
N THR A 70 5.54 -18.89 -1.19
CA THR A 70 5.55 -17.99 -0.02
C THR A 70 6.98 -17.57 0.30
N ASP A 71 7.13 -16.37 0.86
CA ASP A 71 8.40 -15.85 1.35
C ASP A 71 8.27 -15.57 2.86
N HIS A 72 9.31 -15.92 3.62
CA HIS A 72 9.34 -15.80 5.09
C HIS A 72 10.30 -14.71 5.58
N THR A 73 10.92 -13.94 4.67
CA THR A 73 11.77 -12.81 5.03
C THR A 73 10.94 -11.82 5.85
N TYR A 74 11.50 -11.33 6.95
CA TYR A 74 10.87 -10.25 7.71
C TYR A 74 10.81 -8.96 6.88
N MET A 75 9.62 -8.41 6.71
CA MET A 75 9.35 -7.21 5.92
C MET A 75 8.48 -6.24 6.70
N THR A 76 8.70 -4.96 6.48
CA THR A 76 7.83 -3.88 6.96
C THR A 76 7.35 -3.05 5.77
N HIS A 77 6.46 -2.07 5.98
CA HIS A 77 6.08 -1.14 4.91
C HIS A 77 7.26 -0.38 4.30
N TYR A 78 8.37 -0.23 5.02
CA TYR A 78 9.58 0.39 4.48
C TYR A 78 10.19 -0.40 3.32
N LEU A 79 9.85 -1.68 3.14
CA LEU A 79 10.33 -2.45 1.99
C LEU A 79 9.83 -1.93 0.65
N ALA A 80 8.56 -1.49 0.60
CA ALA A 80 8.03 -0.89 -0.62
C ALA A 80 8.81 0.38 -0.97
N LEU A 81 9.10 1.21 0.05
CA LEU A 81 9.85 2.44 -0.12
C LEU A 81 11.32 2.20 -0.51
N SER A 82 12.05 1.36 0.24
CA SER A 82 13.46 1.06 -0.04
C SER A 82 13.64 0.39 -1.41
N SER A 83 12.70 -0.46 -1.84
CA SER A 83 12.73 -1.08 -3.16
C SER A 83 12.45 -0.07 -4.28
N VAL A 84 11.52 0.87 -4.09
CA VAL A 84 11.30 1.98 -5.04
C VAL A 84 12.56 2.84 -5.13
N GLU A 85 13.13 3.23 -3.99
CA GLU A 85 14.37 4.01 -3.96
C GLU A 85 15.50 3.29 -4.70
N ALA A 86 15.66 1.98 -4.48
CA ALA A 86 16.67 1.17 -5.17
C ALA A 86 16.41 1.06 -6.68
N ASN A 87 15.18 0.74 -7.08
CA ASN A 87 14.81 0.53 -8.48
C ASN A 87 14.99 1.78 -9.35
N TRP A 88 14.78 2.97 -8.79
CA TRP A 88 14.93 4.24 -9.51
C TRP A 88 16.21 5.00 -9.15
N ASN A 89 17.13 4.38 -8.40
CA ASN A 89 18.36 5.01 -7.94
C ASN A 89 18.11 6.38 -7.27
N LEU A 90 17.08 6.43 -6.42
CA LEU A 90 16.70 7.63 -5.66
C LEU A 90 17.47 7.69 -4.35
N LYS A 91 17.66 8.92 -3.86
CA LYS A 91 18.13 9.17 -2.49
C LYS A 91 17.08 8.72 -1.48
N SER A 92 17.55 8.21 -0.34
CA SER A 92 16.69 7.76 0.75
C SER A 92 16.15 8.93 1.59
N LEU A 93 15.12 8.69 2.39
CA LEU A 93 14.61 9.64 3.38
C LEU A 93 15.40 9.62 4.70
N GLY A 94 16.28 8.63 4.89
CA GLY A 94 17.12 8.51 6.09
C GLY A 94 16.33 8.13 7.36
N ARG A 95 15.19 7.43 7.20
CA ARG A 95 14.29 6.99 8.27
C ARG A 95 14.25 5.46 8.33
N GLY A 96 13.06 4.88 8.46
CA GLY A 96 12.89 3.43 8.48
C GLY A 96 13.32 2.77 7.17
N ASP A 97 13.39 3.51 6.06
CA ASP A 97 13.87 3.14 4.72
C ASP A 97 15.39 2.89 4.62
N VAL A 98 16.14 3.23 5.67
CA VAL A 98 17.58 2.90 5.79
C VAL A 98 17.89 2.03 7.01
N ASN A 99 16.88 1.71 7.82
CA ASN A 99 17.07 0.86 8.99
C ASN A 99 17.28 -0.60 8.53
N LYS A 100 18.40 -1.21 8.92
CA LYS A 100 18.77 -2.55 8.46
C LYS A 100 17.75 -3.65 8.76
N THR A 101 16.97 -3.55 9.83
CA THR A 101 15.95 -4.56 10.15
C THR A 101 14.59 -4.26 9.52
N MET A 102 14.31 -2.99 9.17
CA MET A 102 13.00 -2.57 8.64
C MET A 102 13.00 -2.39 7.11
N ALA A 103 14.14 -2.04 6.52
CA ALA A 103 14.30 -1.59 5.14
C ALA A 103 14.77 -2.67 4.16
N ASN A 104 14.47 -3.95 4.42
CA ASN A 104 14.68 -4.99 3.44
C ASN A 104 14.04 -4.60 2.09
N VAL A 105 14.62 -5.04 0.97
CA VAL A 105 14.01 -4.89 -0.37
C VAL A 105 13.26 -6.17 -0.75
N PHE A 106 12.47 -6.15 -1.82
CA PHE A 106 11.89 -7.38 -2.36
C PHE A 106 12.99 -8.44 -2.56
N PRO A 107 12.89 -9.64 -1.95
CA PRO A 107 13.95 -10.64 -1.98
C PRO A 107 14.39 -11.02 -3.39
N PHE A 108 13.45 -11.12 -4.33
CA PHE A 108 13.75 -11.44 -5.74
C PHE A 108 14.40 -10.29 -6.53
N TYR A 109 14.59 -9.11 -5.93
CA TYR A 109 15.35 -8.00 -6.49
C TYR A 109 16.61 -7.66 -5.68
N SER A 110 16.85 -8.31 -4.54
CA SER A 110 17.96 -7.94 -3.65
C SER A 110 19.33 -8.07 -4.33
N GLU A 111 19.52 -9.15 -5.10
CA GLU A 111 20.75 -9.35 -5.89
C GLU A 111 20.92 -8.29 -6.99
N ILE A 112 19.85 -7.92 -7.69
CA ILE A 112 19.87 -6.88 -8.74
C ILE A 112 20.26 -5.52 -8.14
N PHE A 113 19.78 -5.22 -6.93
CA PHE A 113 20.10 -4.00 -6.22
C PHE A 113 21.49 -4.03 -5.55
N GLY A 114 22.16 -5.19 -5.52
CA GLY A 114 23.40 -5.35 -4.75
C GLY A 114 23.18 -5.17 -3.25
N TYR A 115 21.96 -5.43 -2.76
CA TYR A 115 21.55 -5.23 -1.38
C TYR A 115 21.37 -6.58 -0.67
N GLN A 116 21.98 -6.71 0.51
CA GLN A 116 21.78 -7.88 1.35
C GLN A 116 20.64 -7.60 2.35
N ASN A 117 19.53 -8.33 2.19
CA ASN A 117 18.46 -8.33 3.18
C ASN A 117 18.94 -8.91 4.51
N THR A 118 18.48 -8.31 5.60
CA THR A 118 18.71 -8.76 6.97
C THR A 118 17.70 -9.83 7.32
N GLN A 119 18.19 -11.00 7.75
CA GLN A 119 17.37 -12.01 8.39
C GLN A 119 17.12 -11.59 9.83
N VAL A 120 15.85 -11.60 10.24
CA VAL A 120 15.43 -11.26 11.59
C VAL A 120 14.71 -12.49 12.15
N ASP A 121 15.27 -13.07 13.21
CA ASP A 121 14.64 -14.22 13.87
C ASP A 121 13.30 -13.82 14.46
N ASP A 122 12.34 -14.74 14.50
CA ASP A 122 10.98 -14.49 15.02
C ASP A 122 10.99 -13.90 16.44
N ALA A 123 11.91 -14.35 17.30
CA ALA A 123 12.07 -13.84 18.67
C ALA A 123 12.56 -12.38 18.74
N ASN A 124 13.16 -11.88 17.65
CA ASN A 124 13.72 -10.55 17.53
C ASN A 124 12.80 -9.60 16.73
N ILE A 125 11.67 -10.07 16.21
CA ILE A 125 10.70 -9.22 15.53
C ILE A 125 10.06 -8.28 16.55
N PRO A 126 10.21 -6.95 16.41
CA PRO A 126 9.63 -6.01 17.35
C PRO A 126 8.09 -6.00 17.24
N GLN A 127 7.41 -5.78 18.36
CA GLN A 127 5.97 -5.48 18.34
C GLN A 127 5.74 -4.09 17.74
N THR A 128 5.36 -4.07 16.47
CA THR A 128 5.06 -2.84 15.71
C THR A 128 3.63 -2.34 15.92
N ASN A 129 2.78 -3.12 16.61
CA ASN A 129 1.40 -2.78 16.96
C ASN A 129 1.27 -1.96 18.25
N ILE A 130 2.38 -1.58 18.89
CA ILE A 130 2.31 -0.79 20.14
C ILE A 130 1.79 0.61 19.80
N THR A 131 0.48 0.78 19.97
CA THR A 131 -0.24 2.04 19.76
C THR A 131 0.09 3.01 20.90
N GLY A 132 1.19 3.75 20.75
CA GLY A 132 1.52 4.90 21.59
C GLY A 132 1.21 6.22 20.88
N VAL A 133 1.26 7.33 21.61
CA VAL A 133 1.28 8.64 20.97
C VAL A 133 2.62 8.81 20.25
N ALA A 134 2.59 8.67 18.92
CA ALA A 134 3.78 8.87 18.09
C ALA A 134 4.14 10.37 18.09
N PRO A 135 5.37 10.74 18.47
CA PRO A 135 5.81 12.11 18.33
C PRO A 135 5.88 12.47 16.85
N GLY A 136 5.26 13.59 16.47
CA GLY A 136 5.33 14.05 15.10
C GLY A 136 4.73 15.42 14.89
N PRO A 137 5.01 16.05 13.73
CA PRO A 137 4.48 17.36 13.40
C PRO A 137 2.96 17.37 13.27
N LEU A 138 2.34 16.21 13.03
CA LEU A 138 0.88 16.10 12.90
C LEU A 138 0.20 15.60 14.18
N SER A 139 0.95 15.39 15.27
CA SER A 139 0.41 14.92 16.54
C SER A 139 0.02 16.10 17.43
N ASP A 140 -1.22 16.13 17.91
CA ASP A 140 -1.69 17.17 18.85
C ASP A 140 -1.22 16.91 20.29
N THR A 141 -0.97 15.66 20.65
CA THR A 141 -0.63 15.25 22.02
C THR A 141 0.87 14.98 22.23
N SER A 142 1.65 14.80 21.16
CA SER A 142 3.12 14.69 21.17
C SER A 142 3.72 15.44 19.96
N PHE A 143 3.43 16.73 19.88
CA PHE A 143 3.88 17.58 18.80
C PHE A 143 5.41 17.75 18.82
N THR A 144 6.04 17.58 17.67
CA THR A 144 7.44 17.97 17.41
C THR A 144 7.54 18.49 15.98
N LEU A 145 8.34 19.50 15.71
CA LEU A 145 8.47 20.04 14.34
C LEU A 145 9.08 18.99 13.39
N PHE A 146 8.95 19.21 12.07
CA PHE A 146 9.74 18.44 11.11
C PHE A 146 11.23 18.57 11.43
N TYR A 147 11.91 17.43 11.56
CA TYR A 147 13.33 17.32 11.88
C TYR A 147 14.09 16.60 10.76
N ALA A 148 15.42 16.67 10.77
CA ALA A 148 16.30 15.92 9.88
C ALA A 148 16.54 14.47 10.35
N PRO A 149 16.94 13.55 9.45
CA PRO A 149 17.57 12.26 9.79
C PRO A 149 18.66 12.40 10.85
N ASN A 150 18.72 11.44 11.78
CA ASN A 150 19.76 11.42 12.82
C ASN A 150 21.16 11.26 12.21
N ASP A 151 21.24 10.52 11.11
CA ASP A 151 22.43 10.41 10.29
C ASP A 151 22.05 10.59 8.82
N VAL A 152 22.65 11.58 8.16
CA VAL A 152 22.44 11.87 6.73
C VAL A 152 23.45 11.17 5.83
N LYS A 153 24.43 10.45 6.40
CA LYS A 153 25.48 9.72 5.69
C LYS A 153 25.12 8.26 5.42
N VAL A 154 24.05 7.76 6.05
CA VAL A 154 23.50 6.43 5.78
C VAL A 154 23.16 6.28 4.30
N ILE A 155 23.40 5.07 3.79
CA ILE A 155 23.21 4.72 2.39
C ILE A 155 21.99 3.81 2.29
N GLY A 156 21.03 4.21 1.46
CA GLY A 156 19.84 3.43 1.15
C GLY A 156 20.12 2.22 0.28
N ALA A 157 19.10 1.40 0.04
CA ALA A 157 19.27 0.13 -0.68
C ALA A 157 19.75 0.30 -2.14
N GLY A 158 19.46 1.45 -2.76
CA GLY A 158 19.97 1.82 -4.08
C GLY A 158 21.40 2.37 -4.13
N GLY A 159 22.14 2.33 -3.02
CA GLY A 159 23.50 2.89 -2.95
C GLY A 159 23.55 4.43 -2.88
N GLN A 160 22.40 5.09 -2.77
CA GLN A 160 22.31 6.54 -2.68
C GLN A 160 22.28 7.02 -1.21
N PRO A 161 22.83 8.22 -0.92
CA PRO A 161 22.75 8.82 0.40
C PRO A 161 21.36 9.39 0.66
N VAL A 162 21.17 9.92 1.87
CA VAL A 162 19.95 10.64 2.26
C VAL A 162 19.72 11.88 1.39
N LEU A 163 18.45 12.13 1.05
CA LEU A 163 18.01 13.34 0.39
C LEU A 163 18.08 14.54 1.35
N VAL A 164 19.11 15.37 1.17
CA VAL A 164 19.23 16.66 1.85
C VAL A 164 18.88 17.77 0.86
N LYS A 165 17.76 18.47 1.10
CA LYS A 165 17.34 19.64 0.32
C LYS A 165 17.91 20.92 0.92
N SER A 166 18.06 21.96 0.10
CA SER A 166 18.40 23.30 0.57
C SER A 166 17.37 23.78 1.60
N GLY A 167 17.84 24.33 2.71
CA GLY A 167 17.00 24.77 3.84
C GLY A 167 16.75 23.70 4.91
N LEU A 168 17.15 22.44 4.72
CA LEU A 168 17.10 21.44 5.78
C LEU A 168 18.19 21.72 6.82
N ASN A 169 17.80 22.09 8.03
CA ASN A 169 18.72 22.18 9.17
C ASN A 169 19.05 20.78 9.69
N THR A 170 20.18 20.22 9.26
CA THR A 170 20.61 18.87 9.67
C THR A 170 21.04 18.78 11.13
N SER A 171 21.19 19.90 11.83
CA SER A 171 21.44 19.90 13.29
C SER A 171 20.16 19.73 14.11
N GLN A 172 18.97 19.96 13.52
CA GLN A 172 17.69 19.75 14.17
C GLN A 172 17.21 18.31 13.95
N THR A 173 17.49 17.44 14.90
CA THR A 173 17.04 16.03 14.95
C THR A 173 15.96 15.83 16.00
N LEU A 174 15.32 14.66 16.03
CA LEU A 174 14.31 14.32 17.04
C LEU A 174 14.84 14.49 18.48
N ALA A 175 16.14 14.21 18.70
CA ALA A 175 16.77 14.34 20.01
C ALA A 175 16.95 15.79 20.46
N THR A 176 16.99 16.73 19.51
CA THR A 176 17.21 18.16 19.78
C THR A 176 15.92 18.98 19.89
N LEU A 177 14.80 18.43 19.43
CA LEU A 177 13.53 19.15 19.41
C LEU A 177 12.70 18.87 20.68
N PRO A 178 12.07 19.91 21.26
CA PRO A 178 11.12 19.71 22.33
C PRO A 178 9.89 18.95 21.84
N ARG A 179 9.29 18.16 22.73
CA ARG A 179 7.96 17.58 22.52
C ARG A 179 6.94 18.36 23.34
N THR A 180 5.82 18.70 22.72
CA THR A 180 4.79 19.54 23.33
C THR A 180 3.43 18.86 23.23
N ASN A 181 2.65 18.88 24.30
CA ASN A 181 1.24 18.47 24.27
C ASN A 181 0.37 19.69 23.95
N LEU A 182 0.03 19.89 22.68
CA LEU A 182 -0.74 21.05 22.22
C LEU A 182 -2.16 21.04 22.78
N THR A 183 -2.78 19.85 22.89
CA THR A 183 -4.11 19.70 23.50
C THR A 183 -4.11 20.21 24.94
N ALA A 184 -3.13 19.83 25.76
CA ALA A 184 -3.01 20.28 27.14
C ALA A 184 -2.74 21.79 27.26
N LEU A 185 -2.10 22.39 26.25
CA LEU A 185 -1.87 23.83 26.16
C LEU A 185 -3.05 24.61 25.54
N GLY A 186 -4.12 23.94 25.12
CA GLY A 186 -5.21 24.58 24.38
C GLY A 186 -4.79 25.16 23.03
N GLN A 187 -3.68 24.67 22.46
CA GLN A 187 -3.11 25.12 21.19
C GLN A 187 -3.56 24.20 20.05
N LYS A 188 -3.69 24.77 18.86
CA LYS A 188 -3.91 24.00 17.63
C LYS A 188 -2.58 23.67 16.98
N ASN A 189 -2.51 22.51 16.34
CA ASN A 189 -1.40 22.18 15.47
C ASN A 189 -1.34 23.15 14.30
N ILE A 190 -0.16 23.73 14.10
CA ILE A 190 0.11 24.71 13.05
C ILE A 190 -0.17 24.15 11.64
N TRP A 191 -0.10 22.83 11.47
CA TRP A 191 -0.37 22.14 10.19
C TRP A 191 -1.83 21.69 10.03
N ASN A 192 -2.64 21.76 11.08
CA ASN A 192 -4.08 21.46 11.02
C ASN A 192 -4.91 22.67 10.56
N THR A 193 -4.27 23.78 10.23
CA THR A 193 -4.94 24.91 9.58
C THR A 193 -4.94 24.63 8.08
N ASP A 194 -6.13 24.49 7.49
CA ASP A 194 -6.29 24.45 6.04
C ASP A 194 -5.48 25.60 5.43
N PRO A 195 -4.47 25.33 4.58
CA PRO A 195 -3.68 26.38 3.95
C PRO A 195 -4.50 27.28 3.00
N GLY A 196 -5.79 27.01 2.82
CA GLY A 196 -6.70 27.79 1.99
C GLY A 196 -6.57 27.47 0.50
N PHE A 197 -5.87 26.39 0.16
CA PHE A 197 -5.84 25.88 -1.20
C PHE A 197 -7.13 25.10 -1.48
N ASN A 198 -8.19 25.84 -1.83
CA ASN A 198 -9.33 25.25 -2.51
C ASN A 198 -8.84 24.67 -3.84
N ASN A 199 -8.54 23.37 -3.87
CA ASN A 199 -8.36 22.64 -5.11
C ASN A 199 -9.71 22.61 -5.83
N VAL A 200 -10.02 23.68 -6.57
CA VAL A 200 -11.21 23.85 -7.41
C VAL A 200 -11.34 22.81 -8.53
N ASN A 201 -10.43 21.84 -8.60
CA ASN A 201 -10.42 20.71 -9.54
C ASN A 201 -10.46 19.33 -8.87
N VAL A 202 -10.83 19.22 -7.59
CA VAL A 202 -11.35 17.94 -7.10
C VAL A 202 -12.80 17.89 -7.54
N SER A 203 -13.15 16.97 -8.42
CA SER A 203 -14.55 16.66 -8.72
C SER A 203 -15.22 16.27 -7.41
N THR A 204 -15.88 17.22 -6.76
CA THR A 204 -16.85 16.96 -5.71
C THR A 204 -17.99 16.23 -6.37
N ALA A 205 -17.93 14.90 -6.36
CA ALA A 205 -19.12 14.10 -6.49
C ALA A 205 -19.99 14.42 -5.27
N SER A 206 -20.74 15.52 -5.36
CA SER A 206 -21.92 15.72 -4.54
C SER A 206 -22.77 14.49 -4.77
N ALA A 207 -22.93 13.66 -3.74
CA ALA A 207 -23.96 12.64 -3.70
C ALA A 207 -25.32 13.36 -3.67
N GLY A 208 -25.69 13.96 -4.79
CA GLY A 208 -27.01 14.47 -5.03
C GLY A 208 -27.92 13.27 -5.17
N THR A 209 -28.70 12.98 -4.13
CA THR A 209 -29.87 12.12 -4.20
C THR A 209 -30.88 12.74 -5.17
N SER A 210 -30.64 12.54 -6.46
CA SER A 210 -31.60 12.86 -7.51
C SER A 210 -32.50 11.64 -7.63
N ALA A 211 -33.67 11.72 -7.01
CA ALA A 211 -34.75 10.76 -7.22
C ALA A 211 -34.93 10.53 -8.73
N ALA A 212 -34.86 9.26 -9.14
CA ALA A 212 -34.99 8.88 -10.54
C ALA A 212 -36.33 9.42 -11.10
N LYS A 213 -36.26 10.36 -12.03
CA LYS A 213 -37.40 10.70 -12.88
C LYS A 213 -37.63 9.53 -13.82
N ALA A 214 -38.72 8.80 -13.60
CA ALA A 214 -39.25 7.88 -14.60
C ALA A 214 -39.64 8.69 -15.84
N ASN A 215 -39.06 8.37 -17.00
CA ASN A 215 -39.64 8.71 -18.28
C ASN A 215 -39.41 7.59 -19.29
N ALA A 216 -40.49 6.84 -19.47
CA ALA A 216 -41.09 6.36 -20.71
C ALA A 216 -40.21 5.85 -21.86
N ALA A 217 -40.54 4.60 -22.23
CA ALA A 217 -40.42 3.98 -23.56
C ALA A 217 -39.10 3.29 -23.92
N ALA A 218 -38.83 2.15 -23.27
CA ALA A 218 -38.16 1.03 -23.93
C ALA A 218 -39.21 -0.03 -24.29
N LYS A 219 -39.32 -0.37 -25.58
CA LYS A 219 -40.23 -1.38 -26.11
C LYS A 219 -39.88 -2.78 -25.55
N PRO A 220 -40.86 -3.63 -25.20
CA PRO A 220 -40.57 -4.94 -24.65
C PRO A 220 -40.12 -5.89 -25.76
N LEU A 221 -39.00 -6.57 -25.54
CA LEU A 221 -38.63 -7.75 -26.32
C LEU A 221 -39.50 -8.91 -25.83
N ILE A 222 -40.41 -9.38 -26.67
CA ILE A 222 -41.28 -10.53 -26.40
C ILE A 222 -40.41 -11.79 -26.42
N ALA A 223 -40.19 -12.39 -25.25
CA ALA A 223 -39.68 -13.74 -25.13
C ALA A 223 -40.83 -14.72 -25.40
N GLY A 224 -40.88 -15.25 -26.63
CA GLY A 224 -41.76 -16.34 -27.01
C GLY A 224 -41.12 -17.69 -26.66
N THR A 225 -41.80 -18.42 -25.77
CA THR A 225 -41.55 -19.81 -25.39
C THR A 225 -41.64 -20.78 -26.57
N GLY A 226 -40.77 -21.78 -26.62
CA GLY A 226 -40.88 -22.92 -27.53
C GLY A 226 -40.01 -24.11 -27.08
N ILE A 227 -40.63 -25.05 -26.37
CA ILE A 227 -40.13 -26.38 -26.03
C ILE A 227 -40.32 -27.31 -27.23
N VAL A 228 -39.28 -28.02 -27.70
CA VAL A 228 -39.31 -29.37 -28.33
C VAL A 228 -37.87 -29.93 -28.25
N ALA A 229 -37.51 -30.82 -27.32
CA ALA A 229 -37.58 -32.29 -27.36
C ALA A 229 -36.63 -33.00 -28.35
N GLY A 230 -35.73 -33.85 -27.83
CA GLY A 230 -35.51 -35.21 -28.34
C GLY A 230 -34.17 -35.58 -29.02
N ALA A 231 -33.65 -36.75 -28.60
CA ALA A 231 -32.59 -37.63 -29.17
C ALA A 231 -31.12 -37.21 -28.90
N VAL A 232 -30.31 -37.89 -28.06
CA VAL A 232 -29.87 -39.32 -27.98
C VAL A 232 -29.04 -39.76 -29.19
N PHE A 233 -27.75 -40.03 -28.93
CA PHE A 233 -26.85 -41.13 -29.37
C PHE A 233 -25.40 -40.59 -29.20
N ALA A 234 -24.66 -40.95 -28.15
CA ALA A 234 -23.84 -42.15 -28.01
C ALA A 234 -22.95 -42.45 -29.24
N ALA A 235 -21.63 -42.26 -29.12
CA ALA A 235 -20.63 -43.35 -29.13
C ALA A 235 -19.23 -42.90 -29.60
N PHE A 236 -18.23 -43.27 -28.78
CA PHE A 236 -16.96 -43.89 -29.13
C PHE A 236 -15.95 -43.19 -30.09
N SER A 237 -14.82 -42.81 -29.45
CA SER A 237 -13.48 -43.38 -29.69
C SER A 237 -12.54 -42.85 -30.77
N LEU A 238 -11.31 -42.69 -30.27
CA LEU A 238 -10.01 -43.10 -30.82
C LEU A 238 -9.13 -42.04 -31.50
N LEU A 239 -7.95 -41.91 -30.89
CA LEU A 239 -6.60 -41.66 -31.45
C LEU A 239 -6.46 -40.87 -32.76
N LEU A 240 -5.76 -39.73 -32.66
CA LEU A 240 -4.36 -39.59 -33.12
C LEU A 240 -3.70 -38.39 -32.43
#